data_AF-A0A821S9L3-F1
#
_entry.id   AF-A0A821S9L3-F1
#
_cell.length_a   1.000
_cell.length_b   1.000
_cell.length_c   1.000
_cell.angle_alpha   90.00
_cell.angle_beta   90.00
_cell.angle_gamma   90.00
#
_symmetry.space_group_name_H-M   'P 1'
#
loop_
_entity.id
_entity.type
_entity.pdbx_description
1 polymer ?
#
loop_
_entity_poly.entity_id
_entity_poly.type
_entity_poly.pdbx_seq_one_letter_code
_entity_poly.pdbx_strand_id
1 'polypeptide(L)'
;MTVVDDIQTNQLSTRLIFYPLILLATGLWLLYRWQQQTRIYKLGNKLPGPIALPVFGNALLALGKKPEELVRLALSYVEVYGTVIRGWVGSKLVVFLTDPDDVEVILNSQVHIDKASEYRFFQPWLGEGLLISSGEKWRSHRKIIAPTFHINILKSFVDTFNQNSLSVVNRMKSEMGKVFDVHDYMSGVTVDILLETAMGITKETQDASGFDYAMAVMKMCDIIHQRHYKFWLRFDAIFKFTSFFEKQKKLLGIIHGLTNKVIKNKKEKYIHNKAKGLATATVVEEKTTDKDMSGLANAKTLADTVFKGYRDDLDFNDENDVGEKKRLAFLDLMIEAAQSGAHKITDHEIKEEVDTIMFEGHDTTAAGSSFVLCLLGIHHDIQTRVYDELYSIFGDSDRPCTFEDTLQMKYLERVIFESLRMYPPVPIIARKLNRDVKISTNNYLLPAGSTVVVGTYQIHRNPKYYKNPNVFDPDNFLPENTSNRHYYSYIPFSAGPRSCVGRKYALLKLKVLLSTILRNYKMESDVTEDQFVLQADIILKRTDGFRVQIAPRQRVPSTAA
;
A
#
# COMPACT_ATOMS: atom_id res chain seq x y z
N MET A 1 -6.69 10.72 73.52
CA MET A 1 -5.45 10.72 72.71
C MET A 1 -5.71 10.31 71.26
N THR A 2 -6.75 9.53 70.96
CA THR A 2 -7.03 8.98 69.61
C THR A 2 -7.60 9.95 68.56
N VAL A 3 -8.35 10.99 68.93
CA VAL A 3 -9.01 11.89 67.94
C VAL A 3 -8.06 12.97 67.38
N VAL A 4 -7.10 13.44 68.18
CA VAL A 4 -6.15 14.49 67.76
C VAL A 4 -5.07 13.91 66.84
N ASP A 5 -4.62 12.68 67.13
CA ASP A 5 -3.71 11.94 66.26
C ASP A 5 -4.37 11.62 64.91
N ASP A 6 -5.64 11.22 64.88
CA ASP A 6 -6.37 10.96 63.62
C ASP A 6 -6.51 12.22 62.73
N ILE A 7 -6.73 13.39 63.34
CA ILE A 7 -6.82 14.66 62.61
C ILE A 7 -5.46 15.10 62.06
N GLN A 8 -4.38 14.97 62.85
CA GLN A 8 -3.03 15.28 62.38
C GLN A 8 -2.57 14.33 61.28
N THR A 9 -2.89 13.04 61.40
CA THR A 9 -2.55 12.02 60.40
C THR A 9 -3.31 12.23 59.08
N ASN A 10 -4.60 12.64 59.15
CA ASN A 10 -5.38 13.02 57.97
C ASN A 10 -4.90 14.32 57.31
N GLN A 11 -4.48 15.32 58.10
CA GLN A 11 -3.91 16.55 57.54
C GLN A 11 -2.55 16.31 56.87
N LEU A 12 -1.71 15.44 57.45
CA LEU A 12 -0.44 15.04 56.85
C LEU A 12 -0.67 14.28 55.53
N SER A 13 -1.59 13.30 55.53
CA SER A 13 -1.99 12.55 54.34
C SER A 13 -2.57 13.45 53.23
N THR A 14 -3.41 14.41 53.60
CA THR A 14 -3.98 15.38 52.65
C THR A 14 -2.89 16.26 52.03
N ARG A 15 -1.93 16.74 52.82
CA ARG A 15 -0.78 17.53 52.34
C ARG A 15 0.15 16.71 51.44
N LEU A 16 0.38 15.44 51.78
CA LEU A 16 1.21 14.52 51.01
C LEU A 16 0.62 14.20 49.63
N ILE A 17 -0.69 14.32 49.44
CA ILE A 17 -1.35 14.16 48.13
C ILE A 17 -1.47 15.52 47.41
N PHE A 18 -1.81 16.58 48.14
CA PHE A 18 -2.12 17.89 47.57
C PHE A 18 -0.91 18.62 46.98
N TYR A 19 0.25 18.64 47.67
CA TYR A 19 1.43 19.34 47.17
C TYR A 19 2.02 18.70 45.90
N PRO A 20 2.14 17.36 45.78
CA PRO A 20 2.54 16.73 44.52
C PRO A 20 1.57 17.01 43.37
N LEU A 21 0.25 17.04 43.63
CA LEU A 21 -0.74 17.39 42.60
C LEU A 21 -0.59 18.83 42.12
N ILE A 22 -0.34 19.80 43.02
CA ILE A 22 -0.06 21.19 42.63
C ILE A 22 1.24 21.30 41.85
N LEU A 23 2.31 20.63 42.28
CA LEU A 23 3.60 20.63 41.56
C LEU A 23 3.44 20.02 40.17
N LEU A 24 2.69 18.91 40.05
CA LEU A 24 2.38 18.29 38.76
C LEU A 24 1.57 19.24 37.88
N ALA A 25 0.49 19.84 38.40
CA ALA A 25 -0.35 20.77 37.64
C ALA A 25 0.43 22.01 37.18
N THR A 26 1.28 22.55 38.05
CA THR A 26 2.15 23.71 37.73
C THR A 26 3.19 23.31 36.67
N GLY A 27 3.81 22.14 36.79
CA GLY A 27 4.73 21.62 35.80
C GLY A 27 4.08 21.40 34.44
N LEU A 28 2.88 20.81 34.40
CA LEU A 28 2.09 20.64 33.19
C LEU A 28 1.69 21.98 32.56
N TRP A 29 1.32 22.97 33.38
CA TRP A 29 0.99 24.31 32.91
C TRP A 29 2.20 25.04 32.33
N LEU A 30 3.36 24.98 32.99
CA LEU A 30 4.62 25.54 32.49
C LEU A 30 5.04 24.87 31.18
N LEU A 31 4.94 23.54 31.10
CA LEU A 31 5.23 22.77 29.90
C LEU A 31 4.29 23.15 28.75
N TYR A 32 2.99 23.29 29.03
CA TYR A 32 2.01 23.76 28.05
C TYR A 32 2.30 25.19 27.59
N ARG A 33 2.63 26.11 28.50
CA ARG A 33 2.99 27.50 28.18
C ARG A 33 4.24 27.57 27.31
N TRP A 34 5.29 26.83 27.68
CA TRP A 34 6.51 26.70 26.89
C TRP A 34 6.20 26.16 25.49
N GLN A 35 5.40 25.10 25.40
CA GLN A 35 4.97 24.48 24.17
C GLN A 35 4.24 25.47 23.24
N GLN A 36 3.32 26.27 23.77
CA GLN A 36 2.61 27.32 23.01
C GLN A 36 3.54 28.43 22.50
N GLN A 37 4.67 28.68 23.17
CA GLN A 37 5.64 29.66 22.72
C GLN A 37 6.55 29.15 21.59
N THR A 38 6.61 27.83 21.38
CA THR A 38 7.43 27.24 20.31
C THR A 38 6.95 27.68 18.93
N ARG A 39 7.91 27.79 18.00
CA ARG A 39 7.64 28.17 16.61
C ARG A 39 6.62 27.25 15.93
N ILE A 40 6.74 25.93 16.15
CA ILE A 40 5.87 24.93 15.55
C ILE A 40 4.43 25.12 16.02
N TYR A 41 4.19 25.43 17.30
CA TYR A 41 2.85 25.74 17.80
C TYR A 41 2.30 27.04 17.24
N LYS A 42 3.10 28.11 17.16
CA LYS A 42 2.66 29.39 16.58
C LYS A 42 2.25 29.27 15.12
N LEU A 43 3.00 28.51 14.31
CA LEU A 43 2.67 28.28 12.90
C LEU A 43 1.53 27.27 12.74
N GLY A 44 1.59 26.16 13.49
CA GLY A 44 0.55 25.13 13.48
C GLY A 44 -0.80 25.69 13.87
N ASN A 45 -0.89 26.57 14.88
CA ASN A 45 -2.15 27.17 15.32
C ASN A 45 -2.81 28.13 14.31
N LYS A 46 -2.12 28.48 13.22
CA LYS A 46 -2.73 29.21 12.10
C LYS A 46 -3.54 28.30 11.17
N LEU A 47 -3.27 27.00 11.21
CA LEU A 47 -3.97 25.99 10.41
C LEU A 47 -5.29 25.62 11.10
N PRO A 48 -6.37 25.39 10.34
CA PRO A 48 -7.65 24.97 10.92
C PRO A 48 -7.54 23.53 11.42
N GLY A 49 -8.28 23.19 12.47
CA GLY A 49 -8.31 21.83 13.02
C GLY A 49 -8.90 21.78 14.43
N PRO A 50 -9.16 20.57 14.96
CA PRO A 50 -9.81 20.38 16.24
C PRO A 50 -9.05 21.03 17.41
N ILE A 51 -9.80 21.34 18.46
CA ILE A 51 -9.26 21.84 19.73
C ILE A 51 -8.31 20.78 20.31
N ALA A 52 -7.11 21.21 20.66
CA ALA A 52 -6.06 20.34 21.19
C ALA A 52 -5.96 20.49 22.70
N LEU A 53 -6.00 19.36 23.42
CA LEU A 53 -5.84 19.33 24.87
C LEU A 53 -4.37 19.60 25.25
N PRO A 54 -4.09 20.24 26.40
CA PRO A 54 -2.74 20.38 26.90
C PRO A 54 -2.02 19.04 26.99
N VAL A 55 -0.74 19.01 26.58
CA VAL A 55 0.16 17.85 26.65
C VAL A 55 -0.18 16.67 25.73
N PHE A 56 -1.45 16.31 25.57
CA PHE A 56 -1.89 15.18 24.74
C PHE A 56 -2.27 15.57 23.31
N GLY A 57 -2.61 16.85 23.09
CA GLY A 57 -3.12 17.34 21.82
C GLY A 57 -4.47 16.71 21.49
N ASN A 58 -4.56 16.10 20.31
CA ASN A 58 -5.70 15.39 19.79
C ASN A 58 -5.57 13.86 19.94
N ALA A 59 -4.51 13.35 20.58
CA ALA A 59 -4.27 11.90 20.72
C ALA A 59 -5.41 11.17 21.44
N LEU A 60 -6.11 11.84 22.36
CA LEU A 60 -7.23 11.27 23.10
C LEU A 60 -8.53 11.17 22.29
N LEU A 61 -8.61 11.77 21.10
CA LEU A 61 -9.79 11.63 20.23
C LEU A 61 -10.00 10.18 19.77
N ALA A 62 -8.92 9.40 19.68
CA ALA A 62 -8.98 7.98 19.32
C ALA A 62 -9.28 7.06 20.51
N LEU A 63 -9.36 7.59 21.74
CA LEU A 63 -9.61 6.78 22.93
C LEU A 63 -11.01 6.19 22.89
N GLY A 64 -11.09 4.85 23.01
CA GLY A 64 -12.36 4.11 23.03
C GLY A 64 -13.04 3.95 21.68
N LYS A 65 -12.45 4.48 20.59
CA LYS A 65 -13.00 4.35 19.23
C LYS A 65 -12.54 3.08 18.54
N LYS A 66 -13.42 2.54 17.69
CA LYS A 66 -13.07 1.44 16.78
C LYS A 66 -12.43 1.97 15.48
N PRO A 67 -11.68 1.15 14.72
CA PRO A 67 -11.02 1.59 13.48
C PRO A 67 -11.97 2.24 12.46
N GLU A 68 -13.17 1.70 12.28
CA GLU A 68 -14.19 2.24 11.38
C GLU A 68 -14.72 3.62 11.83
N GLU A 69 -14.79 3.86 13.14
CA GLU A 69 -15.19 5.14 13.70
C GLU A 69 -14.09 6.20 13.51
N LEU A 70 -12.81 5.79 13.47
CA LEU A 70 -11.70 6.69 13.18
C LEU A 70 -11.74 7.15 11.72
N VAL A 71 -12.09 6.26 10.78
CA VAL A 71 -12.30 6.64 9.37
C VAL A 71 -13.42 7.66 9.25
N ARG A 72 -14.58 7.39 9.85
CA ARG A 72 -15.72 8.33 9.84
C ARG A 72 -15.37 9.67 10.48
N LEU A 73 -14.63 9.66 11.60
CA LEU A 73 -14.16 10.87 12.25
C LEU A 73 -13.24 11.67 11.32
N ALA A 74 -12.29 11.02 10.65
CA ALA A 74 -11.39 11.68 9.72
C ALA A 74 -12.16 12.34 8.55
N LEU A 75 -13.15 11.63 7.97
CA LEU A 75 -14.00 12.17 6.92
C LEU A 75 -14.83 13.38 7.40
N SER A 76 -15.41 13.31 8.60
CA SER A 76 -16.17 14.43 9.17
C SER A 76 -15.30 15.68 9.37
N TYR A 77 -14.00 15.53 9.65
CA TYR A 77 -13.10 16.67 9.79
C TYR A 77 -12.76 17.33 8.45
N VAL A 78 -12.75 16.57 7.35
CA VAL A 78 -12.61 17.17 6.01
C VAL A 78 -13.83 18.04 5.71
N GLU A 79 -15.04 17.59 6.04
CA GLU A 79 -16.26 18.37 5.83
C GLU A 79 -16.26 19.68 6.65
N VAL A 80 -15.73 19.65 7.87
CA VAL A 80 -15.72 20.80 8.80
C VAL A 80 -14.57 21.78 8.51
N TYR A 81 -13.36 21.28 8.27
CA TYR A 81 -12.14 22.12 8.20
C TYR A 81 -11.59 22.31 6.78
N GLY A 82 -12.12 21.58 5.78
CA GLY A 82 -11.67 21.64 4.40
C GLY A 82 -10.44 20.77 4.12
N THR A 83 -9.58 21.24 3.21
CA THR A 83 -8.51 20.43 2.59
C THR A 83 -7.18 20.41 3.36
N VAL A 84 -7.01 21.28 4.35
CA VAL A 84 -5.82 21.37 5.20
C VAL A 84 -6.29 21.27 6.64
N ILE A 85 -5.85 20.25 7.38
CA ILE A 85 -6.32 20.01 8.75
C ILE A 85 -5.14 19.79 9.68
N ARG A 86 -5.14 20.49 10.81
CA ARG A 86 -4.14 20.39 11.85
C ARG A 86 -4.55 19.41 12.94
N GLY A 87 -3.71 18.42 13.20
CA GLY A 87 -3.76 17.58 14.40
C GLY A 87 -2.50 17.74 15.25
N TRP A 88 -2.65 17.56 16.56
CA TRP A 88 -1.55 17.47 17.51
C TRP A 88 -1.48 16.08 18.12
N VAL A 89 -0.31 15.46 18.09
CA VAL A 89 -0.05 14.23 18.85
C VAL A 89 1.02 14.55 19.88
N GLY A 90 0.59 14.88 21.09
CA GLY A 90 1.43 15.53 22.08
C GLY A 90 1.99 16.86 21.57
N SER A 91 3.33 16.96 21.47
CA SER A 91 4.00 18.15 20.91
C SER A 91 4.26 18.10 19.41
N LYS A 92 3.93 16.98 18.75
CA LYS A 92 4.14 16.83 17.30
C LYS A 92 2.97 17.39 16.52
N LEU A 93 3.28 18.27 15.58
CA LEU A 93 2.33 18.80 14.60
C LEU A 93 2.14 17.79 13.48
N VAL A 94 0.90 17.40 13.24
CA VAL A 94 0.46 16.56 12.13
C VAL A 94 -0.45 17.41 11.24
N VAL A 95 -0.18 17.49 9.96
CA VAL A 95 -0.97 18.26 8.99
C VAL A 95 -1.51 17.31 7.95
N PHE A 96 -2.84 17.19 7.85
CA PHE A 96 -3.51 16.41 6.84
C PHE A 96 -3.77 17.29 5.62
N LEU A 97 -3.39 16.80 4.44
CA LEU A 97 -3.59 17.47 3.16
C LEU A 97 -4.41 16.59 2.24
N THR A 98 -5.44 17.18 1.62
CA THR A 98 -6.31 16.50 0.65
C THR A 98 -6.51 17.28 -0.65
N ASP A 99 -5.83 18.42 -0.81
CA ASP A 99 -5.80 19.16 -2.08
C ASP A 99 -4.61 18.72 -2.95
N PRO A 100 -4.83 18.35 -4.22
CA PRO A 100 -3.74 17.95 -5.14
C PRO A 100 -2.63 18.98 -5.31
N ASP A 101 -2.97 20.28 -5.33
CA ASP A 101 -2.01 21.35 -5.55
C ASP A 101 -1.04 21.46 -4.35
N ASP A 102 -1.53 21.23 -3.12
CA ASP A 102 -0.69 21.17 -1.91
C ASP A 102 0.14 19.89 -1.82
N VAL A 103 -0.47 18.76 -2.20
CA VAL A 103 0.17 17.44 -2.15
C VAL A 103 1.32 17.34 -3.13
N GLU A 104 1.19 17.95 -4.31
CA GLU A 104 2.26 18.07 -5.31
C GLU A 104 3.53 18.69 -4.71
N VAL A 105 3.40 19.81 -3.99
CA VAL A 105 4.54 20.51 -3.37
C VAL A 105 5.33 19.59 -2.44
N ILE A 106 4.64 18.69 -1.73
CA ILE A 106 5.26 17.76 -0.79
C ILE A 106 5.84 16.53 -1.48
N LEU A 107 5.06 15.89 -2.35
CA LEU A 107 5.42 14.60 -2.94
C LEU A 107 6.38 14.73 -4.12
N ASN A 108 6.38 15.84 -4.86
CA ASN A 108 7.35 16.10 -5.93
C ASN A 108 8.76 16.47 -5.39
N SER A 109 8.85 16.80 -4.10
CA SER A 109 10.10 17.26 -3.49
C SER A 109 11.14 16.15 -3.28
N GLN A 110 12.37 16.40 -3.71
CA GLN A 110 13.54 15.57 -3.40
C GLN A 110 14.06 15.72 -1.96
N VAL A 111 13.52 16.70 -1.22
CA VAL A 111 13.91 17.01 0.16
C VAL A 111 13.00 16.30 1.17
N HIS A 112 11.70 16.22 0.89
CA HIS A 112 10.68 15.64 1.79
C HIS A 112 10.43 14.16 1.52
N ILE A 113 11.51 13.38 1.32
CA ILE A 113 11.43 11.96 1.00
C ILE A 113 11.26 11.07 2.24
N ASP A 114 11.60 11.59 3.42
CA ASP A 114 11.61 10.81 4.66
C ASP A 114 10.18 10.48 5.12
N LYS A 115 10.00 9.24 5.57
CA LYS A 115 8.74 8.78 6.15
C LYS A 115 8.50 9.43 7.51
N ALA A 116 7.23 9.48 7.91
CA ALA A 116 6.87 9.95 9.24
C ALA A 116 7.46 9.05 10.34
N SER A 117 7.60 9.59 11.55
CA SER A 117 8.24 8.86 12.67
C SER A 117 7.50 7.59 13.09
N GLU A 118 6.22 7.50 12.74
CA GLU A 118 5.29 6.41 12.98
C GLU A 118 5.64 5.14 12.19
N TYR A 119 6.43 5.26 11.11
CA TYR A 119 6.91 4.11 10.34
C TYR A 119 7.90 3.24 11.12
N ARG A 120 8.48 3.74 12.23
CA ARG A 120 9.34 2.95 13.13
C ARG A 120 8.67 1.69 13.68
N PHE A 121 7.34 1.65 13.71
CA PHE A 121 6.62 0.46 14.19
C PHE A 121 6.73 -0.74 13.24
N PHE A 122 7.09 -0.49 11.98
CA PHE A 122 7.43 -1.54 11.01
C PHE A 122 8.88 -2.02 11.13
N GLN A 123 9.76 -1.29 11.81
CA GLN A 123 11.19 -1.61 11.88
C GLN A 123 11.49 -3.02 12.45
N PRO A 124 10.78 -3.55 13.47
CA PRO A 124 10.98 -4.94 13.90
C PRO A 124 10.65 -5.99 12.85
N TRP A 125 9.86 -5.62 11.82
CA TRP A 125 9.47 -6.49 10.73
C TRP A 125 10.36 -6.28 9.50
N LEU A 126 10.44 -5.05 9.00
CA LEU A 126 11.04 -4.70 7.70
C LEU A 126 12.47 -4.13 7.82
N GLY A 127 12.95 -3.89 9.04
CA GLY A 127 14.22 -3.22 9.28
C GLY A 127 14.29 -1.83 8.65
N GLU A 128 15.38 -1.55 7.95
CA GLU A 128 15.59 -0.34 7.15
C GLU A 128 15.45 -0.60 5.63
N GLY A 129 14.50 -1.43 5.21
CA GLY A 129 14.22 -1.68 3.78
C GLY A 129 13.64 -0.46 3.04
N LEU A 130 13.31 -0.62 1.76
CA LEU A 130 12.93 0.47 0.85
C LEU A 130 11.76 1.34 1.35
N LEU A 131 10.82 0.75 2.10
CA LEU A 131 9.69 1.49 2.68
C LEU A 131 10.14 2.49 3.73
N ILE A 132 11.10 2.15 4.58
CA ILE A 132 11.42 2.89 5.81
C ILE A 132 12.71 3.70 5.67
N SER A 133 13.67 3.20 4.89
CA SER A 133 14.96 3.86 4.65
C SER A 133 14.80 5.31 4.17
N SER A 134 15.80 6.13 4.49
CA SER A 134 15.89 7.56 4.19
C SER A 134 17.20 7.91 3.47
N GLY A 135 17.28 9.13 2.94
CA GLY A 135 18.53 9.70 2.45
C GLY A 135 19.21 8.91 1.32
N GLU A 136 20.53 8.72 1.42
CA GLU A 136 21.35 8.04 0.41
C GLU A 136 21.10 6.53 0.36
N LYS A 137 20.90 5.88 1.52
CA LYS A 137 20.59 4.44 1.59
C LYS A 137 19.37 4.10 0.74
N TRP A 138 18.29 4.85 0.93
CA TRP A 138 17.08 4.69 0.13
C TRP A 138 17.33 4.93 -1.37
N ARG A 139 18.06 5.99 -1.75
CA ARG A 139 18.36 6.27 -3.17
C ARG A 139 19.16 5.14 -3.82
N SER A 140 20.15 4.62 -3.09
CA SER A 140 20.98 3.50 -3.53
C SER A 140 20.13 2.25 -3.76
N HIS A 141 19.33 1.85 -2.76
CA HIS A 141 18.49 0.65 -2.86
C HIS A 141 17.43 0.80 -3.94
N ARG A 142 16.75 1.95 -4.05
CA ARG A 142 15.79 2.21 -5.13
C ARG A 142 16.42 2.08 -6.52
N LYS A 143 17.64 2.58 -6.71
CA LYS A 143 18.36 2.50 -7.98
C LYS A 143 18.68 1.06 -8.38
N ILE A 144 18.96 0.19 -7.40
CA ILE A 144 19.20 -1.25 -7.64
C ILE A 144 17.88 -1.97 -7.93
N ILE A 145 16.82 -1.67 -7.17
CA ILE A 145 15.57 -2.43 -7.21
C ILE A 145 14.69 -2.05 -8.40
N ALA A 146 14.60 -0.77 -8.76
CA ALA A 146 13.67 -0.29 -9.78
C ALA A 146 13.77 -1.03 -11.14
N PRO A 147 14.97 -1.34 -11.67
CA PRO A 147 15.10 -2.10 -12.92
C PRO A 147 14.42 -3.48 -12.91
N THR A 148 14.22 -4.10 -11.74
CA THR A 148 13.61 -5.44 -11.61
C THR A 148 12.11 -5.44 -11.94
N PHE A 149 11.48 -4.26 -12.01
CA PHE A 149 10.08 -4.07 -12.34
C PHE A 149 9.86 -3.47 -13.74
N HIS A 150 10.89 -3.45 -14.57
CA HIS A 150 10.78 -2.99 -15.95
C HIS A 150 9.95 -3.96 -16.80
N ILE A 151 9.18 -3.43 -17.77
CA ILE A 151 8.22 -4.18 -18.60
C ILE A 151 8.77 -5.47 -19.23
N ASN A 152 10.00 -5.48 -19.78
CA ASN A 152 10.60 -6.70 -20.36
C ASN A 152 10.74 -7.86 -19.35
N ILE A 153 11.00 -7.56 -18.07
CA ILE A 153 11.00 -8.59 -17.03
C ILE A 153 9.56 -9.02 -16.72
N LEU A 154 8.64 -8.05 -16.64
CA LEU A 154 7.24 -8.31 -16.33
C LEU A 154 6.56 -9.20 -17.38
N LYS A 155 6.93 -9.09 -18.66
CA LYS A 155 6.44 -9.98 -19.72
C LYS A 155 6.68 -11.46 -19.38
N SER A 156 7.87 -11.78 -18.85
CA SER A 156 8.22 -13.16 -18.48
C SER A 156 7.42 -13.72 -17.31
N PHE A 157 6.74 -12.86 -16.54
CA PHE A 157 5.92 -13.26 -15.40
C PHE A 157 4.48 -13.59 -15.78
N VAL A 158 4.05 -13.31 -17.01
CA VAL A 158 2.65 -13.52 -17.44
C VAL A 158 2.24 -14.98 -17.31
N ASP A 159 3.10 -15.93 -17.67
CA ASP A 159 2.80 -17.37 -17.53
C ASP A 159 2.61 -17.77 -16.07
N THR A 160 3.46 -17.29 -15.18
CA THR A 160 3.35 -17.49 -13.73
C THR A 160 2.06 -16.88 -13.19
N PHE A 161 1.68 -15.69 -13.64
CA PHE A 161 0.40 -15.08 -13.27
C PHE A 161 -0.77 -15.94 -13.72
N ASN A 162 -0.76 -16.46 -14.95
CA ASN A 162 -1.83 -17.34 -15.46
C ASN A 162 -1.97 -18.62 -14.64
N GLN A 163 -0.87 -19.32 -14.37
CA GLN A 163 -0.87 -20.59 -13.62
C GLN A 163 -1.46 -20.40 -12.21
N ASN A 164 -1.03 -19.35 -11.52
CA ASN A 164 -1.55 -19.02 -10.19
C ASN A 164 -3.01 -18.55 -10.23
N SER A 165 -3.40 -17.79 -11.26
CA SER A 165 -4.77 -17.34 -11.46
C SER A 165 -5.73 -18.51 -11.74
N LEU A 166 -5.31 -19.50 -12.52
CA LEU A 166 -6.07 -20.73 -12.72
C LEU A 166 -6.14 -21.57 -11.45
N SER A 167 -5.07 -21.63 -10.67
CA SER A 167 -5.05 -22.32 -9.38
C SER A 167 -6.09 -21.74 -8.41
N VAL A 168 -6.22 -20.41 -8.33
CA VAL A 168 -7.22 -19.79 -7.46
C VAL A 168 -8.64 -19.97 -7.99
N VAL A 169 -8.86 -19.92 -9.31
CA VAL A 169 -10.15 -20.25 -9.92
C VAL A 169 -10.59 -21.66 -9.52
N ASN A 170 -9.70 -22.66 -9.65
CA ASN A 170 -10.00 -24.03 -9.27
C ASN A 170 -10.31 -24.18 -7.77
N ARG A 171 -9.61 -23.45 -6.90
CA ARG A 171 -9.89 -23.44 -5.45
C ARG A 171 -11.22 -22.78 -5.12
N MET A 172 -11.59 -21.70 -5.81
CA MET A 172 -12.86 -21.00 -5.59
C MET A 172 -14.08 -21.85 -5.99
N LYS A 173 -13.91 -22.87 -6.85
CA LYS A 173 -14.99 -23.79 -7.24
C LYS A 173 -15.69 -24.48 -6.05
N SER A 174 -15.01 -24.67 -4.91
CA SER A 174 -15.64 -25.24 -3.70
C SER A 174 -16.68 -24.33 -3.03
N GLU A 175 -16.64 -23.04 -3.35
CA GLU A 175 -17.50 -22.01 -2.77
C GLU A 175 -18.71 -21.65 -3.64
N MET A 176 -18.92 -22.37 -4.74
CA MET A 176 -20.10 -22.15 -5.59
C MET A 176 -21.41 -22.27 -4.79
N GLY A 177 -22.29 -21.28 -4.94
CA GLY A 177 -23.57 -21.20 -4.23
C GLY A 177 -23.48 -20.77 -2.77
N LYS A 178 -22.31 -20.33 -2.29
CA LYS A 178 -22.11 -19.82 -0.92
C LYS A 178 -21.58 -18.39 -0.95
N VAL A 179 -21.84 -17.65 0.12
CA VAL A 179 -21.14 -16.39 0.42
C VAL A 179 -19.81 -16.74 1.10
N PHE A 180 -18.70 -16.20 0.58
CA PHE A 180 -17.37 -16.39 1.16
C PHE A 180 -16.55 -15.10 1.07
N ASP A 181 -15.48 -15.01 1.85
CA ASP A 181 -14.54 -13.89 1.78
C ASP A 181 -13.52 -14.14 0.66
N VAL A 182 -13.61 -13.38 -0.43
CA VAL A 182 -12.68 -13.54 -1.56
C VAL A 182 -11.26 -13.11 -1.21
N HIS A 183 -11.08 -12.30 -0.17
CA HIS A 183 -9.78 -11.80 0.23
C HIS A 183 -8.83 -12.90 0.70
N ASP A 184 -9.33 -13.97 1.32
CA ASP A 184 -8.50 -15.11 1.71
C ASP A 184 -7.84 -15.77 0.50
N TYR A 185 -8.57 -15.85 -0.62
CA TYR A 185 -8.08 -16.38 -1.89
C TYR A 185 -7.15 -15.39 -2.59
N MET A 186 -7.49 -14.10 -2.59
CA MET A 186 -6.67 -13.05 -3.20
C MET A 186 -5.33 -12.86 -2.47
N SER A 187 -5.33 -12.94 -1.14
CA SER A 187 -4.14 -12.87 -0.31
C SER A 187 -3.23 -14.07 -0.52
N GLY A 188 -3.80 -15.28 -0.59
CA GLY A 188 -3.02 -16.48 -0.90
C GLY A 188 -2.37 -16.43 -2.29
N VAL A 189 -3.17 -16.18 -3.35
CA VAL A 189 -2.66 -16.20 -4.73
C VAL A 189 -1.64 -15.09 -5.00
N THR A 190 -1.77 -13.93 -4.36
CA THR A 190 -0.82 -12.83 -4.55
C THR A 190 0.52 -13.09 -3.86
N VAL A 191 0.55 -13.83 -2.74
CA VAL A 191 1.79 -14.34 -2.13
C VAL A 191 2.44 -15.38 -3.03
N ASP A 192 1.67 -16.35 -3.53
CA ASP A 192 2.19 -17.41 -4.41
C ASP A 192 2.82 -16.83 -5.67
N ILE A 193 2.13 -15.89 -6.32
CA ILE A 193 2.64 -15.15 -7.48
C ILE A 193 3.96 -14.44 -7.14
N LEU A 194 4.03 -13.75 -6.01
CA LEU A 194 5.22 -12.98 -5.64
C LEU A 194 6.43 -13.89 -5.34
N LEU A 195 6.19 -15.02 -4.68
CA LEU A 195 7.21 -16.04 -4.40
C LEU A 195 7.77 -16.64 -5.70
N GLU A 196 6.89 -16.95 -6.66
CA GLU A 196 7.31 -17.54 -7.93
C GLU A 196 8.01 -16.54 -8.85
N THR A 197 7.54 -15.28 -8.91
CA THR A 197 8.13 -14.29 -9.84
C THR A 197 9.31 -13.53 -9.24
N ALA A 198 9.11 -12.83 -8.12
CA ALA A 198 10.11 -11.89 -7.60
C ALA A 198 11.18 -12.58 -6.76
N MET A 199 10.78 -13.64 -6.04
CA MET A 199 11.70 -14.44 -5.22
C MET A 199 12.28 -15.63 -5.99
N GLY A 200 11.64 -16.05 -7.09
CA GLY A 200 12.12 -17.12 -7.97
C GLY A 200 12.11 -18.50 -7.32
N ILE A 201 11.06 -18.81 -6.55
CA ILE A 201 10.85 -20.09 -5.85
C ILE A 201 9.66 -20.82 -6.47
N THR A 202 9.82 -22.10 -6.80
CA THR A 202 8.76 -22.91 -7.41
C THR A 202 7.84 -23.56 -6.38
N LYS A 203 6.60 -23.82 -6.78
CA LYS A 203 5.54 -24.45 -5.97
C LYS A 203 5.93 -25.81 -5.39
N GLU A 204 6.78 -26.61 -6.05
CA GLU A 204 7.18 -27.92 -5.51
C GLU A 204 7.96 -27.83 -4.19
N THR A 205 8.48 -26.65 -3.86
CA THR A 205 9.21 -26.38 -2.60
C THR A 205 8.36 -25.66 -1.54
N GLN A 206 7.09 -25.38 -1.87
CA GLN A 206 6.15 -24.73 -0.97
C GLN A 206 5.35 -25.78 -0.19
N ASP A 207 5.64 -25.89 1.10
CA ASP A 207 4.68 -26.42 2.07
C ASP A 207 3.51 -25.41 2.18
N ALA A 208 2.40 -25.75 2.87
CA ALA A 208 1.20 -24.90 3.10
C ALA A 208 1.42 -23.47 3.69
N SER A 209 2.68 -23.05 3.78
CA SER A 209 3.24 -21.80 4.31
C SER A 209 2.80 -20.48 3.65
N GLY A 210 2.38 -20.44 2.38
CA GLY A 210 2.04 -19.19 1.69
C GLY A 210 0.82 -18.48 2.29
N PHE A 211 -0.24 -19.24 2.53
CA PHE A 211 -1.44 -18.75 3.20
C PHE A 211 -1.17 -18.37 4.66
N ASP A 212 -0.41 -19.20 5.40
CA ASP A 212 -0.02 -18.89 6.78
C ASP A 212 0.78 -17.59 6.88
N TYR A 213 1.66 -17.33 5.90
CA TYR A 213 2.37 -16.07 5.78
C TYR A 213 1.41 -14.90 5.56
N ALA A 214 0.50 -15.00 4.59
CA ALA A 214 -0.49 -13.95 4.32
C ALA A 214 -1.31 -13.61 5.57
N MET A 215 -1.81 -14.64 6.27
CA MET A 215 -2.57 -14.46 7.51
C MET A 215 -1.74 -13.88 8.64
N ALA A 216 -0.44 -14.23 8.73
CA ALA A 216 0.47 -13.65 9.70
C ALA A 216 0.71 -12.16 9.43
N VAL A 217 0.84 -11.79 8.15
CA VAL A 217 0.99 -10.39 7.71
C VAL A 217 -0.23 -9.56 8.06
N MET A 218 -1.45 -10.04 7.75
CA MET A 218 -2.68 -9.32 8.08
C MET A 218 -2.78 -9.03 9.58
N LYS A 219 -2.53 -10.04 10.42
CA LYS A 219 -2.54 -9.90 11.89
C LYS A 219 -1.43 -8.97 12.39
N MET A 220 -0.28 -8.94 11.70
CA MET A 220 0.83 -8.06 12.02
C MET A 220 0.47 -6.60 11.72
N CYS A 221 -0.22 -6.34 10.60
CA CYS A 221 -0.76 -5.02 10.25
C CYS A 221 -1.74 -4.52 11.32
N ASP A 222 -2.69 -5.36 11.76
CA ASP A 222 -3.65 -5.01 12.81
C ASP A 222 -2.93 -4.56 14.11
N ILE A 223 -1.83 -5.22 14.48
CA ILE A 223 -1.03 -4.85 15.65
C ILE A 223 -0.37 -3.49 15.43
N ILE A 224 0.28 -3.26 14.28
CA ILE A 224 0.95 -1.99 13.99
C ILE A 224 -0.07 -0.85 13.96
N HIS A 225 -1.21 -1.04 13.32
CA HIS A 225 -2.25 -0.03 13.25
C HIS A 225 -2.81 0.31 14.64
N GLN A 226 -3.01 -0.70 15.51
CA GLN A 226 -3.34 -0.46 16.91
C GLN A 226 -2.30 0.40 17.63
N ARG A 227 -1.01 0.26 17.30
CA ARG A 227 0.04 1.14 17.83
C ARG A 227 -0.03 2.56 17.27
N HIS A 228 -0.57 2.79 16.07
CA HIS A 228 -0.73 4.15 15.52
C HIS A 228 -1.75 4.98 16.30
N TYR A 229 -2.94 4.40 16.59
CA TYR A 229 -4.04 5.16 17.20
C TYR A 229 -4.14 5.01 18.73
N LYS A 230 -3.71 3.89 19.34
CA LYS A 230 -3.72 3.74 20.81
C LYS A 230 -2.50 4.40 21.42
N PHE A 231 -2.69 5.55 22.06
CA PHE A 231 -1.62 6.37 22.62
C PHE A 231 -0.63 5.59 23.51
N TRP A 232 -1.12 4.72 24.41
CA TRP A 232 -0.25 3.95 25.32
C TRP A 232 0.59 2.88 24.60
N LEU A 233 0.12 2.31 23.49
CA LEU A 233 0.86 1.32 22.70
C LEU A 233 1.96 1.94 21.83
N ARG A 234 2.00 3.28 21.73
CA ARG A 234 3.07 4.02 21.04
C ARG A 234 4.38 3.97 21.81
N PHE A 235 4.35 3.81 23.12
CA PHE A 235 5.56 3.72 23.94
C PHE A 235 6.10 2.29 23.95
N ASP A 236 7.33 2.11 23.46
CA ASP A 236 7.90 0.76 23.30
C ASP A 236 8.05 0.02 24.63
N ALA A 237 8.36 0.73 25.71
CA ALA A 237 8.44 0.14 27.04
C ALA A 237 7.09 -0.46 27.47
N ILE A 238 6.01 0.30 27.36
CA ILE A 238 4.66 -0.16 27.71
C ILE A 238 4.25 -1.32 26.81
N PHE A 239 4.46 -1.19 25.50
CA PHE A 239 4.08 -2.19 24.51
C PHE A 239 4.73 -3.56 24.78
N LYS A 240 6.01 -3.58 25.19
CA LYS A 240 6.73 -4.83 25.55
C LYS A 240 6.09 -5.63 26.69
N PHE A 241 5.33 -4.98 27.58
CA PHE A 241 4.62 -5.64 28.67
C PHE A 241 3.19 -6.06 28.31
N THR A 242 2.76 -5.87 27.06
CA THR A 242 1.41 -6.24 26.61
C THR A 242 1.38 -7.59 25.92
N SER A 243 0.21 -8.24 25.90
CA SER A 243 -0.01 -9.47 25.12
C SER A 243 0.18 -9.28 23.61
N PHE A 244 0.08 -8.05 23.10
CA PHE A 244 0.35 -7.72 21.70
C PHE A 244 1.81 -7.95 21.33
N PHE A 245 2.76 -7.74 22.24
CA PHE A 245 4.19 -7.96 21.95
C PHE A 245 4.51 -9.44 21.77
N GLU A 246 3.95 -10.31 22.61
CA GLU A 246 4.11 -11.76 22.45
C GLU A 246 3.45 -12.28 21.17
N LYS A 247 2.27 -11.74 20.81
CA LYS A 247 1.64 -12.00 19.50
C LYS A 247 2.53 -11.55 18.35
N GLN A 248 3.10 -10.34 18.43
CA GLN A 248 4.03 -9.82 17.42
C GLN A 248 5.22 -10.76 17.23
N LYS A 249 5.88 -11.21 18.31
CA LYS A 249 7.01 -12.13 18.21
C LYS A 249 6.65 -13.41 17.47
N LYS A 250 5.50 -14.02 17.81
CA LYS A 250 5.03 -15.25 17.14
C LYS A 250 4.79 -15.02 15.65
N LEU A 251 4.12 -13.93 15.29
CA LEU A 251 3.84 -13.59 13.89
C LEU A 251 5.13 -13.30 13.11
N LEU A 252 6.05 -12.54 13.69
CA LEU A 252 7.37 -12.30 13.10
C LEU A 252 8.17 -13.59 12.90
N GLY A 253 8.04 -14.57 13.80
CA GLY A 253 8.66 -15.89 13.63
C GLY A 253 8.17 -16.62 12.37
N ILE A 254 6.87 -16.51 12.04
CA ILE A 254 6.30 -17.09 10.81
C ILE A 254 6.80 -16.32 9.58
N ILE A 255 6.68 -14.99 9.63
CA ILE A 255 7.03 -14.09 8.52
C ILE A 255 8.52 -14.21 8.16
N HIS A 256 9.41 -14.01 9.15
CA HIS A 256 10.85 -14.13 8.96
C HIS A 256 11.27 -15.58 8.69
N GLY A 257 10.53 -16.56 9.20
CA GLY A 257 10.75 -17.97 8.88
C GLY A 257 10.66 -18.24 7.38
N LEU A 258 9.60 -17.74 6.73
CA LEU A 258 9.44 -17.88 5.28
C LEU A 258 10.52 -17.11 4.52
N THR A 259 10.76 -15.83 4.84
CA THR A 259 11.75 -15.02 4.09
C THR A 259 13.17 -15.53 4.24
N ASN A 260 13.54 -16.04 5.41
CA ASN A 260 14.84 -16.70 5.61
C ASN A 260 14.95 -18.00 4.81
N LYS A 261 13.90 -18.84 4.77
CA LYS A 261 13.86 -20.06 3.94
C LYS A 261 14.03 -19.71 2.46
N VAL A 262 13.35 -18.66 1.99
CA VAL A 262 13.44 -18.14 0.63
C VAL A 262 14.86 -17.71 0.27
N ILE A 263 15.46 -16.84 1.09
CA ILE A 263 16.81 -16.31 0.85
C ILE A 263 17.84 -17.44 0.86
N LYS A 264 17.76 -18.37 1.83
CA LYS A 264 18.67 -19.51 1.95
C LYS A 264 18.61 -20.40 0.70
N ASN A 265 17.42 -20.86 0.33
CA ASN A 265 17.22 -21.73 -0.83
C ASN A 265 17.74 -21.07 -2.11
N LYS A 266 17.50 -19.76 -2.28
CA LYS A 266 17.92 -19.04 -3.47
C LYS A 266 19.44 -18.85 -3.53
N LYS A 267 20.09 -18.53 -2.40
CA LYS A 267 21.55 -18.44 -2.30
C LYS A 267 22.24 -19.76 -2.61
N GLU A 268 21.72 -20.87 -2.08
CA GLU A 268 22.25 -22.21 -2.35
C GLU A 268 22.16 -22.55 -3.84
N LYS A 269 21.01 -22.31 -4.48
CA LYS A 269 20.84 -22.47 -5.93
C LYS A 269 21.79 -21.59 -6.73
N TYR A 270 21.97 -20.33 -6.33
CA TYR A 270 22.89 -19.40 -6.99
C TYR A 270 24.34 -19.88 -6.95
N ILE A 271 24.83 -20.29 -5.77
CA ILE A 271 26.20 -20.79 -5.58
C ILE A 271 26.40 -22.08 -6.39
N HIS A 272 25.44 -23.00 -6.35
CA HIS A 272 25.50 -24.25 -7.12
C HIS A 272 25.57 -24.00 -8.63
N ASN A 273 24.76 -23.07 -9.15
CA ASN A 273 24.78 -22.71 -10.57
C ASN A 273 26.11 -22.06 -10.96
N LYS A 274 26.63 -21.14 -10.12
CA LYS A 274 27.93 -20.50 -10.30
C LYS A 274 29.07 -21.52 -10.32
N ALA A 275 29.04 -22.50 -9.42
CA ALA A 275 30.05 -23.55 -9.33
C ALA A 275 30.08 -24.48 -10.57
N LYS A 276 28.95 -24.63 -11.26
CA LYS A 276 28.82 -25.44 -12.48
C LYS A 276 29.15 -24.68 -13.77
N GLY A 277 29.52 -23.40 -13.70
CA GLY A 277 29.73 -22.57 -14.89
C GLY A 277 28.46 -22.31 -15.71
N LEU A 278 27.29 -22.69 -15.18
CA LEU A 278 26.00 -22.30 -15.74
C LEU A 278 25.84 -20.81 -15.49
N ALA A 279 25.48 -20.04 -16.53
CA ALA A 279 25.18 -18.62 -16.37
C ALA A 279 24.22 -18.45 -15.20
N THR A 280 24.69 -17.74 -14.17
CA THR A 280 23.90 -17.50 -12.97
C THR A 280 22.67 -16.69 -13.36
N ALA A 281 21.56 -17.11 -12.78
CA ALA A 281 20.21 -16.55 -12.84
C ALA A 281 19.33 -17.07 -13.99
N THR A 282 18.04 -17.11 -13.70
CA THR A 282 16.96 -17.17 -14.67
C THR A 282 17.11 -15.97 -15.60
N VAL A 283 17.92 -16.11 -16.65
CA VAL A 283 18.03 -15.10 -17.68
C VAL A 283 16.69 -15.09 -18.40
N VAL A 284 15.99 -13.97 -18.31
CA VAL A 284 14.88 -13.70 -19.22
C VAL A 284 15.52 -13.39 -20.57
N GLU A 285 15.89 -14.44 -21.32
CA GLU A 285 16.33 -14.29 -22.71
C GLU A 285 15.09 -14.03 -23.58
N GLU A 286 14.93 -12.79 -24.04
CA GLU A 286 14.04 -12.49 -25.16
C GLU A 286 14.86 -12.78 -26.43
N LYS A 287 14.55 -13.86 -27.17
CA LYS A 287 15.02 -14.02 -28.55
C LYS A 287 14.22 -13.04 -29.42
N THR A 288 14.70 -11.81 -29.54
CA THR A 288 14.16 -10.88 -30.54
C THR A 288 14.53 -11.38 -31.93
N THR A 289 13.53 -11.75 -32.72
CA THR A 289 13.71 -11.92 -34.17
C THR A 289 13.49 -10.57 -34.85
N ASP A 290 14.14 -10.30 -35.98
CA ASP A 290 14.11 -8.99 -36.68
C ASP A 290 12.70 -8.42 -37.00
N LYS A 291 11.61 -9.19 -36.79
CA LYS A 291 10.22 -8.70 -36.84
C LYS A 291 9.80 -7.86 -35.62
N ASP A 292 10.50 -7.95 -34.50
CA ASP A 292 10.14 -7.29 -33.22
C ASP A 292 10.55 -5.81 -33.12
N MET A 293 11.30 -5.28 -34.10
CA MET A 293 11.60 -3.84 -34.20
C MET A 293 10.31 -3.00 -34.38
N SER A 294 9.26 -3.58 -34.96
CA SER A 294 7.92 -2.97 -35.02
C SER A 294 7.19 -3.00 -33.67
N GLY A 295 7.46 -4.03 -32.84
CA GLY A 295 6.93 -4.19 -31.49
C GLY A 295 7.60 -3.26 -30.46
N LEU A 296 8.88 -2.94 -30.63
CA LEU A 296 9.61 -1.98 -29.77
C LEU A 296 9.12 -0.53 -29.99
N ALA A 297 8.82 -0.16 -31.24
CA ALA A 297 8.14 1.10 -31.55
C ALA A 297 6.74 1.12 -30.91
N ASN A 298 6.02 0.00 -30.94
CA ASN A 298 4.74 -0.15 -30.24
C ASN A 298 4.87 -0.12 -28.71
N ALA A 299 5.97 -0.58 -28.11
CA ALA A 299 6.21 -0.52 -26.66
C ALA A 299 6.49 0.92 -26.17
N LYS A 300 7.23 1.71 -26.97
CA LYS A 300 7.39 3.17 -26.78
C LYS A 300 6.03 3.87 -26.82
N THR A 301 5.21 3.49 -27.81
CA THR A 301 3.84 3.98 -27.95
C THR A 301 2.92 3.46 -26.83
N LEU A 302 3.21 2.32 -26.21
CA LEU A 302 2.36 1.67 -25.20
C LEU A 302 2.42 2.37 -23.83
N ALA A 303 3.61 2.69 -23.33
CA ALA A 303 3.76 3.53 -22.15
C ALA A 303 3.13 4.93 -22.39
N ASP A 304 3.28 5.45 -23.60
CA ASP A 304 2.74 6.75 -24.04
C ASP A 304 1.23 6.75 -24.26
N THR A 305 0.60 5.61 -24.55
CA THR A 305 -0.85 5.51 -24.82
C THR A 305 -1.63 5.05 -23.59
N VAL A 306 -1.03 4.20 -22.74
CA VAL A 306 -1.68 3.68 -21.51
C VAL A 306 -1.45 4.60 -20.30
N PHE A 307 -0.31 5.29 -20.24
CA PHE A 307 0.09 6.11 -19.07
C PHE A 307 0.36 7.59 -19.41
N LYS A 308 -0.16 8.12 -20.53
CA LYS A 308 0.10 9.53 -20.93
C LYS A 308 -0.19 10.57 -19.85
N GLY A 309 -1.16 10.29 -18.98
CA GLY A 309 -1.52 11.13 -17.82
C GLY A 309 -0.96 10.64 -16.48
N TYR A 310 -0.17 9.56 -16.45
CA TYR A 310 0.29 8.87 -15.25
C TYR A 310 1.82 8.62 -15.21
N ARG A 311 2.59 9.50 -15.87
CA ARG A 311 4.05 9.39 -15.95
C ARG A 311 4.71 9.75 -14.62
N ASP A 312 5.63 8.90 -14.21
CA ASP A 312 6.45 9.09 -13.01
C ASP A 312 7.95 8.95 -13.33
N ASP A 313 8.80 9.24 -12.35
CA ASP A 313 10.27 9.17 -12.44
C ASP A 313 10.78 7.83 -13.01
N LEU A 314 10.10 6.73 -12.71
CA LEU A 314 10.42 5.39 -13.22
C LEU A 314 10.14 5.24 -14.73
N ASP A 315 9.13 5.92 -15.28
CA ASP A 315 8.79 5.80 -16.71
C ASP A 315 9.81 6.51 -17.59
N PHE A 316 10.31 7.66 -17.13
CA PHE A 316 11.40 8.37 -17.82
C PHE A 316 12.70 7.56 -17.84
N ASN A 317 12.97 6.76 -16.81
CA ASN A 317 14.14 5.89 -16.79
C ASN A 317 13.98 4.72 -17.77
N ASP A 318 12.80 4.12 -17.86
CA ASP A 318 12.50 3.04 -18.81
C ASP A 318 12.60 3.54 -20.27
N GLU A 319 12.10 4.76 -20.57
CA GLU A 319 12.12 5.34 -21.92
C GLU A 319 13.53 5.68 -22.43
N ASN A 320 14.46 5.99 -21.51
CA ASN A 320 15.85 6.34 -21.81
C ASN A 320 16.80 5.13 -21.73
N ASP A 321 16.32 3.95 -21.29
CA ASP A 321 17.13 2.74 -21.20
C ASP A 321 17.18 2.01 -22.55
N VAL A 322 18.09 2.45 -23.43
CA VAL A 322 18.34 1.84 -24.74
C VAL A 322 19.50 0.83 -24.62
N GLY A 323 19.22 -0.46 -24.88
CA GLY A 323 20.23 -1.51 -25.00
C GLY A 323 19.83 -2.85 -24.36
N GLU A 324 20.40 -3.95 -24.86
CA GLU A 324 20.27 -5.30 -24.28
C GLU A 324 21.05 -5.38 -22.96
N LYS A 325 20.40 -5.05 -21.84
CA LYS A 325 20.93 -5.32 -20.51
C LYS A 325 20.36 -6.64 -20.00
N LYS A 326 21.24 -7.53 -19.54
CA LYS A 326 20.84 -8.72 -18.78
C LYS A 326 20.06 -8.26 -17.55
N ARG A 327 18.80 -8.67 -17.45
CA ARG A 327 17.89 -8.27 -16.38
C ARG A 327 17.46 -9.48 -15.57
N LEU A 328 17.58 -9.35 -14.26
CA LEU A 328 17.33 -10.43 -13.31
C LEU A 328 16.05 -10.17 -12.52
N ALA A 329 15.41 -11.25 -12.09
CA ALA A 329 14.37 -11.16 -11.06
C ALA A 329 14.94 -10.53 -9.78
N PHE A 330 14.06 -9.93 -8.97
CA PHE A 330 14.44 -9.13 -7.82
C PHE A 330 15.47 -9.80 -6.90
N LEU A 331 15.19 -11.00 -6.38
CA LEU A 331 16.09 -11.65 -5.43
C LEU A 331 17.42 -12.09 -6.08
N ASP A 332 17.39 -12.49 -7.37
CA ASP A 332 18.60 -12.80 -8.12
C ASP A 332 19.50 -11.55 -8.27
N LEU A 333 18.90 -10.40 -8.59
CA LEU A 333 19.64 -9.13 -8.70
C LEU A 333 20.29 -8.75 -7.36
N MET A 334 19.56 -8.90 -6.25
CA MET A 334 20.07 -8.55 -4.93
C MET A 334 21.24 -9.44 -4.51
N ILE A 335 21.16 -10.74 -4.79
CA ILE A 335 22.25 -11.68 -4.53
C ILE A 335 23.46 -11.36 -5.43
N GLU A 336 23.24 -11.08 -6.72
CA GLU A 336 24.32 -10.70 -7.64
C GLU A 336 24.99 -9.37 -7.24
N ALA A 337 24.22 -8.38 -6.80
CA ALA A 337 24.72 -7.09 -6.33
C ALA A 337 25.61 -7.22 -5.07
N ALA A 338 25.26 -8.12 -4.14
CA ALA A 338 26.10 -8.43 -2.99
C ALA A 338 27.40 -9.16 -3.40
N GLN A 339 27.30 -10.13 -4.31
CA GLN A 339 28.42 -10.98 -4.70
C GLN A 339 29.43 -10.29 -5.63
N SER A 340 28.97 -9.37 -6.47
CA SER A 340 29.83 -8.57 -7.37
C SER A 340 30.57 -7.45 -6.63
N GLY A 341 30.13 -7.08 -5.42
CA GLY A 341 30.69 -5.96 -4.66
C GLY A 341 30.35 -4.58 -5.22
N ALA A 342 29.60 -4.49 -6.33
CA ALA A 342 29.31 -3.25 -7.04
C ALA A 342 28.50 -2.24 -6.20
N HIS A 343 27.70 -2.73 -5.24
CA HIS A 343 26.74 -1.90 -4.50
C HIS A 343 26.88 -1.95 -2.97
N LYS A 344 27.93 -2.59 -2.42
CA LYS A 344 28.16 -2.75 -0.96
C LYS A 344 26.88 -3.08 -0.17
N ILE A 345 26.01 -3.95 -0.69
CA ILE A 345 24.80 -4.38 0.00
C ILE A 345 25.08 -5.62 0.85
N THR A 346 24.65 -5.59 2.10
CA THR A 346 24.87 -6.67 3.05
C THR A 346 23.77 -7.73 3.00
N ASP A 347 24.07 -8.93 3.50
CA ASP A 347 23.07 -9.99 3.66
C ASP A 347 21.89 -9.59 4.55
N HIS A 348 22.13 -8.73 5.54
CA HIS A 348 21.10 -8.16 6.39
C HIS A 348 20.18 -7.25 5.58
N GLU A 349 20.73 -6.35 4.76
CA GLU A 349 19.97 -5.46 3.90
C GLU A 349 19.18 -6.21 2.82
N ILE A 350 19.73 -7.30 2.26
CA ILE A 350 18.96 -8.19 1.36
C ILE A 350 17.72 -8.72 2.08
N LYS A 351 17.85 -9.17 3.33
CA LYS A 351 16.69 -9.64 4.11
C LYS A 351 15.66 -8.53 4.32
N GLU A 352 16.09 -7.33 4.69
CA GLU A 352 15.20 -6.18 4.89
C GLU A 352 14.43 -5.83 3.62
N GLU A 353 15.07 -5.89 2.46
CA GLU A 353 14.44 -5.63 1.16
C GLU A 353 13.51 -6.78 0.74
N VAL A 354 13.87 -8.03 0.99
CA VAL A 354 12.99 -9.18 0.77
C VAL A 354 11.73 -9.08 1.65
N ASP A 355 11.88 -8.78 2.94
CA ASP A 355 10.76 -8.58 3.86
C ASP A 355 9.86 -7.43 3.36
N THR A 356 10.46 -6.34 2.89
CA THR A 356 9.74 -5.17 2.34
C THR A 356 8.95 -5.52 1.08
N ILE A 357 9.60 -6.10 0.06
CA ILE A 357 8.94 -6.43 -1.21
C ILE A 357 7.89 -7.53 -1.00
N MET A 358 8.18 -8.53 -0.16
CA MET A 358 7.22 -9.57 0.19
C MET A 358 5.95 -8.97 0.80
N PHE A 359 6.07 -8.05 1.75
CA PHE A 359 4.92 -7.36 2.34
C PHE A 359 4.16 -6.50 1.32
N GLU A 360 4.84 -5.52 0.72
CA GLU A 360 4.19 -4.49 -0.12
C GLU A 360 3.60 -5.07 -1.41
N GLY A 361 4.19 -6.15 -1.92
CA GLY A 361 3.83 -6.77 -3.20
C GLY A 361 2.58 -7.66 -3.17
N HIS A 362 2.14 -8.14 -2.01
CA HIS A 362 0.95 -9.01 -1.92
C HIS A 362 -0.27 -8.29 -1.31
N ASP A 363 -0.16 -7.76 -0.09
CA ASP A 363 -1.30 -7.29 0.72
C ASP A 363 -2.09 -6.18 0.00
N THR A 364 -1.37 -5.24 -0.61
CA THR A 364 -1.96 -4.15 -1.39
C THR A 364 -2.70 -4.63 -2.65
N THR A 365 -2.16 -5.63 -3.35
CA THR A 365 -2.80 -6.16 -4.55
C THR A 365 -3.98 -7.04 -4.21
N ALA A 366 -3.90 -7.80 -3.11
CA ALA A 366 -5.00 -8.60 -2.60
C ALA A 366 -6.19 -7.72 -2.23
N ALA A 367 -5.97 -6.61 -1.54
CA ALA A 367 -7.02 -5.63 -1.25
C ALA A 367 -7.62 -5.04 -2.53
N GLY A 368 -6.76 -4.63 -3.48
CA GLY A 368 -7.18 -4.07 -4.76
C GLY A 368 -8.06 -5.04 -5.57
N SER A 369 -7.63 -6.29 -5.77
CA SER A 369 -8.43 -7.29 -6.48
C SER A 369 -9.72 -7.64 -5.73
N SER A 370 -9.69 -7.70 -4.40
CA SER A 370 -10.88 -7.99 -3.59
C SER A 370 -11.94 -6.90 -3.73
N PHE A 371 -11.56 -5.61 -3.72
CA PHE A 371 -12.49 -4.52 -3.99
C PHE A 371 -13.04 -4.55 -5.41
N VAL A 372 -12.21 -4.82 -6.43
CA VAL A 372 -12.69 -4.96 -7.81
C VAL A 372 -13.75 -6.05 -7.91
N LEU A 373 -13.51 -7.22 -7.31
CA LEU A 373 -14.46 -8.33 -7.33
C LEU A 373 -15.76 -8.01 -6.58
N CYS A 374 -15.69 -7.33 -5.43
CA CYS A 374 -16.87 -6.86 -4.71
C CYS A 374 -17.69 -5.88 -5.57
N LEU A 375 -17.03 -4.88 -6.17
CA LEU A 375 -17.68 -3.86 -6.99
C LEU A 375 -18.32 -4.44 -8.24
N LEU A 376 -17.63 -5.37 -8.92
CA LEU A 376 -18.20 -6.09 -10.06
C LEU A 376 -19.37 -6.99 -9.64
N GLY A 377 -19.36 -7.52 -8.42
CA GLY A 377 -20.48 -8.25 -7.84
C GLY A 377 -21.74 -7.40 -7.62
N ILE A 378 -21.60 -6.08 -7.53
CA ILE A 378 -22.69 -5.10 -7.36
C ILE A 378 -23.11 -4.51 -8.71
N HIS A 379 -22.14 -4.05 -9.50
CA HIS A 379 -22.33 -3.33 -10.75
C HIS A 379 -22.35 -4.30 -11.95
N HIS A 380 -23.47 -5.02 -12.10
CA HIS A 380 -23.61 -6.09 -13.10
C HIS A 380 -23.56 -5.63 -14.55
N ASP A 381 -23.97 -4.39 -14.84
CA ASP A 381 -23.85 -3.75 -16.16
C ASP A 381 -22.37 -3.53 -16.52
N ILE A 382 -21.58 -3.03 -15.57
CA ILE A 382 -20.13 -2.86 -15.72
C ILE A 382 -19.45 -4.23 -15.86
N GLN A 383 -19.84 -5.20 -15.05
CA GLN A 383 -19.30 -6.56 -15.14
C GLN A 383 -19.59 -7.19 -16.51
N THR A 384 -20.79 -6.98 -17.06
CA THR A 384 -21.17 -7.44 -18.39
C THR A 384 -20.28 -6.81 -19.47
N ARG A 385 -20.07 -5.50 -19.43
CA ARG A 385 -19.16 -4.80 -20.37
C ARG A 385 -17.70 -5.30 -20.27
N VAL A 386 -17.21 -5.60 -19.06
CA VAL A 386 -15.89 -6.24 -18.89
C VAL A 386 -15.88 -7.62 -19.53
N TYR A 387 -16.94 -8.40 -19.32
CA TYR A 387 -17.03 -9.73 -19.91
C TYR A 387 -17.07 -9.68 -21.44
N ASP A 388 -17.83 -8.77 -22.04
CA ASP A 388 -17.89 -8.58 -23.50
C ASP A 388 -16.52 -8.21 -24.09
N GLU A 389 -15.76 -7.34 -23.42
CA GLU A 389 -14.37 -7.03 -23.79
C GLU A 389 -13.51 -8.31 -23.75
N LEU A 390 -13.57 -9.07 -22.65
CA LEU A 390 -12.81 -10.32 -22.53
C LEU A 390 -13.23 -11.35 -23.59
N TYR A 391 -14.53 -11.46 -23.89
CA TYR A 391 -15.03 -12.33 -24.95
C TYR A 391 -14.51 -11.91 -26.33
N SER A 392 -14.41 -10.61 -26.61
CA SER A 392 -13.84 -10.13 -27.87
C SER A 392 -12.36 -10.50 -28.07
N ILE A 393 -11.61 -10.67 -26.97
CA ILE A 393 -10.17 -11.01 -26.99
C ILE A 393 -9.94 -12.54 -27.04
N PHE A 394 -10.74 -13.29 -26.29
CA PHE A 394 -10.51 -14.73 -26.07
C PHE A 394 -11.52 -15.64 -26.80
N GLY A 395 -12.68 -15.11 -27.18
CA GLY A 395 -13.83 -15.90 -27.63
C GLY A 395 -14.19 -16.98 -26.62
N ASP A 396 -14.51 -18.18 -27.13
CA ASP A 396 -14.79 -19.36 -26.30
C ASP A 396 -13.53 -20.09 -25.82
N SER A 397 -12.33 -19.60 -26.17
CA SER A 397 -11.06 -20.28 -25.87
C SER A 397 -10.75 -20.29 -24.37
N ASP A 398 -10.11 -21.38 -23.92
CA ASP A 398 -9.51 -21.51 -22.59
C ASP A 398 -8.03 -21.15 -22.54
N ARG A 399 -7.48 -20.60 -23.63
CA ARG A 399 -6.05 -20.26 -23.67
C ARG A 399 -5.68 -19.27 -22.55
N PRO A 400 -4.46 -19.39 -21.99
CA PRO A 400 -3.90 -18.38 -21.08
C PRO A 400 -3.84 -16.99 -21.73
N CYS A 401 -3.85 -15.95 -20.89
CA CYS A 401 -3.63 -14.58 -21.30
C CYS A 401 -2.18 -14.38 -21.76
N THR A 402 -1.94 -13.83 -22.95
CA THR A 402 -0.61 -13.36 -23.34
C THR A 402 -0.37 -11.94 -22.86
N PHE A 403 0.86 -11.44 -22.98
CA PHE A 403 1.15 -10.05 -22.66
C PHE A 403 0.36 -9.08 -23.57
N GLU A 404 0.23 -9.39 -24.86
CA GLU A 404 -0.47 -8.59 -25.87
C GLU A 404 -1.96 -8.46 -25.57
N ASP A 405 -2.59 -9.53 -25.06
CA ASP A 405 -4.00 -9.49 -24.63
C ASP A 405 -4.23 -8.44 -23.56
N THR A 406 -3.28 -8.28 -22.61
CA THR A 406 -3.42 -7.30 -21.51
C THR A 406 -3.45 -5.86 -22.00
N LEU A 407 -2.95 -5.60 -23.21
CA LEU A 407 -2.97 -4.29 -23.86
C LEU A 407 -4.34 -3.98 -24.47
N GLN A 408 -5.13 -5.02 -24.77
CA GLN A 408 -6.49 -4.90 -25.29
C GLN A 408 -7.55 -4.80 -24.19
N MET A 409 -7.22 -5.15 -22.93
CA MET A 409 -8.09 -5.06 -21.75
C MET A 409 -8.29 -3.61 -21.26
N LYS A 410 -8.79 -2.73 -22.13
CA LYS A 410 -8.89 -1.28 -21.89
C LYS A 410 -10.01 -0.94 -20.91
N TYR A 411 -11.16 -1.59 -21.02
CA TYR A 411 -12.30 -1.38 -20.13
C TYR A 411 -12.04 -2.00 -18.75
N LEU A 412 -11.50 -3.22 -18.69
CA LEU A 412 -11.06 -3.83 -17.43
C LEU A 412 -10.02 -2.94 -16.73
N GLU A 413 -9.09 -2.32 -17.46
CA GLU A 413 -8.15 -1.36 -16.88
C GLU A 413 -8.84 -0.16 -16.25
N ARG A 414 -9.82 0.43 -16.94
CA ARG A 414 -10.61 1.54 -16.41
C ARG A 414 -11.39 1.15 -15.15
N VAL A 415 -11.94 -0.07 -15.11
CA VAL A 415 -12.60 -0.63 -13.92
C VAL A 415 -11.61 -0.80 -12.77
N ILE A 416 -10.41 -1.29 -13.03
CA ILE A 416 -9.34 -1.40 -12.01
C ILE A 416 -9.00 0.00 -11.48
N PHE A 417 -8.81 0.98 -12.36
CA PHE A 417 -8.47 2.35 -11.94
C PHE A 417 -9.57 3.01 -11.14
N GLU A 418 -10.83 2.87 -11.56
CA GLU A 418 -11.97 3.38 -10.80
C GLU A 418 -12.10 2.69 -9.44
N SER A 419 -11.80 1.39 -9.37
CA SER A 419 -11.79 0.66 -8.09
C SER A 419 -10.69 1.18 -7.16
N LEU A 420 -9.49 1.46 -7.69
CA LEU A 420 -8.39 2.04 -6.92
C LEU A 420 -8.62 3.53 -6.58
N ARG A 421 -9.43 4.24 -7.37
CA ARG A 421 -9.90 5.60 -7.04
C ARG A 421 -10.81 5.55 -5.83
N MET A 422 -11.84 4.73 -5.88
CA MET A 422 -12.86 4.62 -4.85
C MET A 422 -12.31 3.95 -3.57
N TYR A 423 -11.54 2.89 -3.71
CA TYR A 423 -11.01 2.10 -2.59
C TYR A 423 -9.51 1.90 -2.73
N PRO A 424 -8.71 2.97 -2.59
CA PRO A 424 -7.25 2.85 -2.67
C PRO A 424 -6.75 1.93 -1.55
N PRO A 425 -5.97 0.89 -1.86
CA PRO A 425 -5.45 -0.04 -0.85
C PRO A 425 -4.69 0.69 0.26
N VAL A 426 -3.99 1.78 -0.05
CA VAL A 426 -3.32 2.64 0.95
C VAL A 426 -4.04 3.99 1.01
N PRO A 427 -4.97 4.20 1.97
CA PRO A 427 -5.83 5.38 1.99
C PRO A 427 -5.14 6.64 2.50
N ILE A 428 -4.04 6.49 3.27
CA ILE A 428 -3.21 7.58 3.77
C ILE A 428 -1.72 7.23 3.67
N ILE A 429 -0.87 8.22 3.38
CA ILE A 429 0.59 8.11 3.48
C ILE A 429 1.14 9.29 4.25
N ALA A 430 2.29 9.13 4.93
CA ALA A 430 2.86 10.22 5.72
C ALA A 430 4.34 10.50 5.41
N ARG A 431 4.70 11.78 5.48
CA ARG A 431 6.04 12.34 5.28
C ARG A 431 6.47 13.15 6.49
N LYS A 432 7.77 13.20 6.75
CA LYS A 432 8.37 14.16 7.67
C LYS A 432 8.89 15.35 6.87
N LEU A 433 8.55 16.56 7.27
CA LEU A 433 9.09 17.75 6.64
C LEU A 433 10.51 18.03 7.12
N ASN A 434 11.48 17.93 6.22
CA ASN A 434 12.88 18.26 6.49
C ASN A 434 13.22 19.76 6.40
N ARG A 435 12.35 20.56 5.78
CA ARG A 435 12.46 22.02 5.64
C ARG A 435 11.07 22.63 5.74
N ASP A 436 11.01 23.93 6.00
CA ASP A 436 9.75 24.66 5.94
C ASP A 436 9.22 24.65 4.49
N VAL A 437 7.91 24.50 4.34
CA VAL A 437 7.23 24.47 3.05
C VAL A 437 6.06 25.42 3.05
N LYS A 438 5.94 26.22 2.00
CA LYS A 438 4.74 27.00 1.75
C LYS A 438 3.83 26.22 0.82
N ILE A 439 2.60 25.94 1.25
CA ILE A 439 1.59 25.25 0.45
C ILE A 439 0.70 26.26 -0.30
N SER A 440 0.03 25.79 -1.35
CA SER A 440 -0.79 26.59 -2.25
C SER A 440 -2.03 27.12 -1.53
N THR A 441 -2.72 26.27 -0.76
CA THR A 441 -3.90 26.64 0.02
C THR A 441 -3.54 27.71 1.05
N ASN A 442 -4.19 28.88 0.92
CA ASN A 442 -4.06 30.04 1.82
C ASN A 442 -2.62 30.45 2.14
N ASN A 443 -1.64 30.09 1.31
CA ASN A 443 -0.23 30.42 1.50
C ASN A 443 0.33 29.99 2.87
N TYR A 444 -0.20 28.91 3.46
CA TYR A 444 0.24 28.46 4.78
C TYR A 444 1.71 28.02 4.77
N LEU A 445 2.44 28.35 5.85
CA LEU A 445 3.81 27.90 6.07
C LEU A 445 3.81 26.70 7.03
N LEU A 446 4.09 25.53 6.49
CA LEU A 446 4.28 24.30 7.25
C LEU A 446 5.72 24.23 7.78
N PRO A 447 5.94 24.15 9.11
CA PRO A 447 7.29 24.16 9.66
C PRO A 447 8.01 22.82 9.48
N ALA A 448 9.32 22.88 9.32
CA ALA A 448 10.21 21.72 9.41
C ALA A 448 10.01 20.95 10.73
N GLY A 449 10.13 19.63 10.68
CA GLY A 449 9.88 18.73 11.80
C GLY A 449 8.41 18.32 11.96
N SER A 450 7.47 18.95 11.24
CA SER A 450 6.08 18.49 11.20
C SER A 450 5.91 17.21 10.38
N THR A 451 4.83 16.48 10.67
CA THR A 451 4.39 15.34 9.87
C THR A 451 3.28 15.79 8.94
N VAL A 452 3.43 15.52 7.65
CA VAL A 452 2.36 15.71 6.66
C VAL A 452 1.74 14.35 6.35
N VAL A 453 0.42 14.26 6.45
CA VAL A 453 -0.38 13.09 6.07
C VAL A 453 -1.16 13.43 4.81
N VAL A 454 -0.93 12.68 3.75
CA VAL A 454 -1.65 12.81 2.48
C VAL A 454 -2.85 11.88 2.51
N GLY A 455 -4.05 12.45 2.39
CA GLY A 455 -5.31 11.71 2.41
C GLY A 455 -5.73 11.22 1.03
N THR A 456 -5.08 10.18 0.51
CA THR A 456 -5.34 9.60 -0.83
C THR A 456 -6.82 9.32 -1.06
N TYR A 457 -7.51 8.72 -0.08
CA TYR A 457 -8.95 8.41 -0.18
C TYR A 457 -9.81 9.63 -0.47
N GLN A 458 -9.49 10.77 0.15
CA GLN A 458 -10.23 12.02 -0.02
C GLN A 458 -9.82 12.75 -1.30
N ILE A 459 -8.54 12.74 -1.65
CA ILE A 459 -8.01 13.31 -2.89
C ILE A 459 -8.74 12.72 -4.10
N HIS A 460 -8.92 11.40 -4.10
CA HIS A 460 -9.61 10.66 -5.17
C HIS A 460 -11.13 10.94 -5.27
N ARG A 461 -11.69 11.71 -4.32
CA ARG A 461 -13.10 12.13 -4.27
C ARG A 461 -13.26 13.64 -4.44
N ASN A 462 -12.24 14.32 -4.92
CA ASN A 462 -12.30 15.77 -5.10
C ASN A 462 -13.22 16.13 -6.28
N PRO A 463 -14.33 16.88 -6.06
CA PRO A 463 -15.29 17.23 -7.10
C PRO A 463 -14.72 18.17 -8.19
N LYS A 464 -13.56 18.81 -7.94
CA LYS A 464 -12.82 19.58 -8.95
C LYS A 464 -12.36 18.72 -10.14
N TYR A 465 -12.10 17.43 -9.90
CA TYR A 465 -11.51 16.52 -10.90
C TYR A 465 -12.43 15.35 -11.29
N TYR A 466 -13.48 15.10 -10.53
CA TYR A 466 -14.46 14.03 -10.75
C TYR A 466 -15.87 14.57 -10.64
N LYS A 467 -16.67 14.46 -11.71
CA LYS A 467 -18.02 15.04 -11.78
C LYS A 467 -18.96 14.45 -10.73
N ASN A 468 -18.92 13.13 -10.55
CA ASN A 468 -19.71 12.38 -9.57
C ASN A 468 -18.74 11.58 -8.67
N PRO A 469 -18.03 12.23 -7.73
CA PRO A 469 -16.87 11.63 -7.06
C PRO A 469 -17.20 10.40 -6.20
N ASN A 470 -18.46 10.22 -5.82
CA ASN A 470 -18.92 9.09 -5.00
C ASN A 470 -19.63 7.99 -5.82
N VAL A 471 -19.72 8.13 -7.14
CA VAL A 471 -20.30 7.11 -8.02
C VAL A 471 -19.17 6.31 -8.64
N PHE A 472 -19.31 4.98 -8.66
CA PHE A 472 -18.40 4.09 -9.37
C PHE A 472 -18.64 4.18 -10.88
N ASP A 473 -17.76 4.89 -11.58
CA ASP A 473 -17.86 5.17 -13.02
C ASP A 473 -16.51 4.98 -13.73
N PRO A 474 -16.30 3.85 -14.43
CA PRO A 474 -15.09 3.60 -15.23
C PRO A 474 -14.84 4.62 -16.34
N ASP A 475 -15.86 5.37 -16.78
CA ASP A 475 -15.69 6.39 -17.81
C ASP A 475 -14.93 7.62 -17.27
N ASN A 476 -14.76 7.76 -15.95
CA ASN A 476 -13.78 8.68 -15.36
C ASN A 476 -12.35 8.46 -15.88
N PHE A 477 -12.03 7.27 -16.41
CA PHE A 477 -10.70 6.95 -16.94
C PHE A 477 -10.65 6.85 -18.47
N LEU A 478 -11.63 7.43 -19.16
CA LEU A 478 -11.51 7.66 -20.60
C LEU A 478 -10.32 8.60 -20.92
N PRO A 479 -9.65 8.44 -22.08
CA PRO A 479 -8.53 9.31 -22.48
C PRO A 479 -8.87 10.81 -22.44
N GLU A 480 -10.05 11.18 -22.91
CA GLU A 480 -10.56 12.56 -22.88
C GLU A 480 -10.73 13.11 -21.45
N ASN A 481 -11.09 12.26 -20.49
CA ASN A 481 -11.31 12.63 -19.09
C ASN A 481 -10.02 12.65 -18.25
N THR A 482 -8.93 12.07 -18.77
CA THR A 482 -7.64 11.94 -18.06
C THR A 482 -6.55 12.86 -18.61
N SER A 483 -6.60 13.20 -19.91
CA SER A 483 -5.55 13.96 -20.60
C SER A 483 -5.16 15.30 -19.94
N ASN A 484 -6.13 16.01 -19.36
CA ASN A 484 -5.91 17.31 -18.70
C ASN A 484 -6.17 17.26 -17.18
N ARG A 485 -6.30 16.05 -16.61
CA ARG A 485 -6.52 15.89 -15.17
C ARG A 485 -5.22 16.15 -14.43
N HIS A 486 -5.29 16.88 -13.31
CA HIS A 486 -4.13 17.11 -12.46
C HIS A 486 -3.52 15.79 -11.97
N TYR A 487 -2.23 15.56 -12.18
CA TYR A 487 -1.56 14.28 -11.88
C TYR A 487 -1.76 13.84 -10.43
N TYR A 488 -1.56 14.75 -9.47
CA TYR A 488 -1.74 14.47 -8.03
C TYR A 488 -3.21 14.30 -7.58
N SER A 489 -4.20 14.39 -8.47
CA SER A 489 -5.61 14.08 -8.15
C SER A 489 -5.94 12.59 -8.18
N TYR A 490 -5.04 11.76 -8.73
CA TYR A 490 -5.12 10.30 -8.71
C TYR A 490 -3.76 9.68 -8.44
N ILE A 491 -3.54 9.25 -7.20
CA ILE A 491 -2.27 8.74 -6.67
C ILE A 491 -2.42 7.44 -5.87
N PRO A 492 -3.12 6.41 -6.38
CA PRO A 492 -3.26 5.13 -5.68
C PRO A 492 -1.90 4.43 -5.46
N PHE A 493 -0.90 4.77 -6.26
CA PHE A 493 0.47 4.29 -6.18
C PHE A 493 1.44 5.34 -5.61
N SER A 494 0.93 6.35 -4.90
CA SER A 494 1.66 7.58 -4.54
C SER A 494 2.20 8.28 -5.81
N ALA A 495 3.00 9.32 -5.63
CA ALA A 495 3.66 10.05 -6.70
C ALA A 495 5.04 10.58 -6.26
N GLY A 496 5.83 11.03 -7.23
CA GLY A 496 7.15 11.62 -7.03
C GLY A 496 8.20 10.59 -6.62
N PRO A 497 9.34 11.01 -6.03
CA PRO A 497 10.50 10.14 -5.84
C PRO A 497 10.21 8.89 -5.00
N ARG A 498 9.19 8.94 -4.15
CA ARG A 498 8.77 7.85 -3.25
C ARG A 498 7.53 7.12 -3.74
N SER A 499 7.23 7.17 -5.03
CA SER A 499 6.16 6.40 -5.66
C SER A 499 6.41 4.89 -5.61
N CYS A 500 5.35 4.12 -5.89
CA CYS A 500 5.40 2.66 -5.88
C CYS A 500 6.28 2.13 -7.01
N VAL A 501 7.35 1.42 -6.63
CA VAL A 501 8.26 0.76 -7.58
C VAL A 501 7.58 -0.40 -8.32
N GLY A 502 6.60 -1.06 -7.69
CA GLY A 502 5.88 -2.21 -8.23
C GLY A 502 4.61 -1.88 -9.03
N ARG A 503 4.36 -0.61 -9.39
CA ARG A 503 3.09 -0.19 -10.04
C ARG A 503 2.76 -1.00 -11.30
N LYS A 504 3.71 -1.13 -12.23
CA LYS A 504 3.53 -1.87 -13.49
C LYS A 504 3.27 -3.35 -13.24
N TYR A 505 4.03 -3.94 -12.30
CA TYR A 505 3.86 -5.32 -11.87
C TYR A 505 2.46 -5.56 -11.29
N ALA A 506 1.99 -4.67 -10.40
CA ALA A 506 0.67 -4.77 -9.78
C ALA A 506 -0.46 -4.69 -10.81
N LEU A 507 -0.41 -3.74 -11.75
CA LEU A 507 -1.43 -3.59 -12.79
C LEU A 507 -1.46 -4.77 -13.75
N LEU A 508 -0.30 -5.26 -14.19
CA LEU A 508 -0.23 -6.44 -15.05
C LEU A 508 -0.78 -7.68 -14.32
N LYS A 509 -0.38 -7.89 -13.07
CA LYS A 509 -0.89 -8.97 -12.22
C LYS A 509 -2.41 -8.89 -12.04
N LEU A 510 -2.95 -7.70 -11.76
CA LEU A 510 -4.40 -7.47 -11.62
C LEU A 510 -5.15 -7.82 -12.91
N LYS A 511 -4.67 -7.38 -14.08
CA LYS A 511 -5.30 -7.68 -15.37
C LYS A 511 -5.36 -9.20 -15.63
N VAL A 512 -4.24 -9.90 -15.48
CA VAL A 512 -4.19 -11.37 -15.71
C VAL A 512 -5.07 -12.12 -14.70
N LEU A 513 -4.98 -11.76 -13.41
CA LEU A 513 -5.74 -12.40 -12.35
C LEU A 513 -7.25 -12.20 -12.52
N LEU A 514 -7.68 -10.94 -12.69
CA LEU A 514 -9.10 -10.60 -12.80
C LEU A 514 -9.70 -11.11 -14.11
N SER A 515 -9.00 -11.02 -15.24
CA SER A 515 -9.49 -11.58 -16.51
C SER A 515 -9.70 -13.09 -16.42
N THR A 516 -8.78 -13.81 -15.75
CA THR A 516 -8.90 -15.26 -15.55
C THR A 516 -10.12 -15.60 -14.68
N ILE A 517 -10.32 -14.89 -13.57
CA ILE A 517 -11.48 -15.09 -12.70
C ILE A 517 -12.78 -14.77 -13.43
N LEU A 518 -12.87 -13.62 -14.10
CA LEU A 518 -14.09 -13.14 -14.75
C LEU A 518 -14.47 -13.96 -15.99
N ARG A 519 -13.53 -14.62 -16.67
CA ARG A 519 -13.84 -15.57 -17.74
C ARG A 519 -14.47 -16.87 -17.22
N ASN A 520 -14.23 -17.23 -15.96
CA ASN A 520 -14.71 -18.48 -15.36
C ASN A 520 -15.97 -18.27 -14.49
N TYR A 521 -16.07 -17.15 -13.80
CA TYR A 521 -17.14 -16.87 -12.85
C TYR A 521 -17.78 -15.52 -13.09
N LYS A 522 -19.11 -15.50 -12.91
CA LYS A 522 -19.88 -14.29 -12.63
C LYS A 522 -19.79 -14.00 -11.13
N MET A 523 -19.43 -12.77 -10.81
CA MET A 523 -19.39 -12.27 -9.44
C MET A 523 -20.77 -11.74 -9.05
N GLU A 524 -21.19 -12.01 -7.83
CA GLU A 524 -22.44 -11.50 -7.25
C GLU A 524 -22.18 -11.03 -5.82
N SER A 525 -22.93 -10.02 -5.37
CA SER A 525 -22.86 -9.52 -4.00
C SER A 525 -24.25 -9.42 -3.39
N ASP A 526 -24.36 -9.79 -2.13
CA ASP A 526 -25.57 -9.68 -1.32
C ASP A 526 -25.69 -8.32 -0.61
N VAL A 527 -24.66 -7.48 -0.73
CA VAL A 527 -24.56 -6.16 -0.10
C VAL A 527 -24.28 -5.09 -1.14
N THR A 528 -24.92 -3.95 -0.95
CA THR A 528 -24.75 -2.78 -1.83
C THR A 528 -23.56 -1.92 -1.39
N GLU A 529 -23.09 -1.05 -2.28
CA GLU A 529 -21.88 -0.24 -2.05
C GLU A 529 -22.04 0.72 -0.85
N ASP A 530 -23.25 1.26 -0.63
CA ASP A 530 -23.58 2.15 0.50
C ASP A 530 -23.52 1.44 1.87
N GLN A 531 -23.59 0.12 1.88
CA GLN A 531 -23.48 -0.70 3.10
C GLN A 531 -22.02 -0.98 3.48
N PHE A 532 -21.04 -0.56 2.67
CA PHE A 532 -19.63 -0.79 2.98
C PHE A 532 -19.20 0.04 4.19
N VAL A 533 -18.94 -0.66 5.30
CA VAL A 533 -18.29 -0.06 6.47
C VAL A 533 -16.79 -0.26 6.34
N LEU A 534 -16.10 0.84 6.06
CA LEU A 534 -14.65 0.85 5.86
C LEU A 534 -13.90 0.94 7.18
N GLN A 535 -12.83 0.17 7.28
CA GLN A 535 -11.79 0.31 8.29
C GLN A 535 -10.46 0.57 7.57
N ALA A 536 -9.76 1.60 7.99
CA ALA A 536 -8.41 1.85 7.56
C ALA A 536 -7.48 1.18 8.57
N ASP A 537 -6.96 0.01 8.21
CA ASP A 537 -5.82 -0.60 8.88
C ASP A 537 -4.53 0.00 8.25
N ILE A 538 -3.44 -0.76 8.12
CA ILE A 538 -2.34 -0.39 7.21
C ILE A 538 -2.83 -0.31 5.76
N ILE A 539 -3.74 -1.19 5.38
CA ILE A 539 -4.50 -1.13 4.13
C ILE A 539 -5.99 -0.84 4.39
N LEU A 540 -6.70 -0.34 3.39
CA LEU A 540 -8.14 -0.17 3.43
C LEU A 540 -8.83 -1.53 3.33
N LYS A 541 -9.75 -1.82 4.26
CA LYS A 541 -10.54 -3.05 4.28
C LYS A 541 -12.00 -2.72 4.60
N ARG A 542 -12.90 -3.68 4.34
CA ARG A 542 -14.25 -3.69 4.90
C ARG A 542 -14.23 -4.33 6.29
N THR A 543 -15.11 -3.90 7.19
CA THR A 543 -15.21 -4.51 8.53
C THR A 543 -15.82 -5.91 8.51
N ASP A 544 -16.66 -6.20 7.51
CA ASP A 544 -17.38 -7.45 7.35
C ASP A 544 -16.68 -8.44 6.39
N GLY A 545 -15.42 -8.17 6.03
CA GLY A 545 -14.69 -8.94 5.02
C GLY A 545 -15.08 -8.57 3.58
N PHE A 546 -14.48 -9.24 2.60
CA PHE A 546 -14.76 -9.03 1.18
C PHE A 546 -15.73 -10.09 0.66
N ARG A 547 -16.94 -10.06 1.21
CA ARG A 547 -17.98 -11.06 0.97
C ARG A 547 -18.55 -10.97 -0.45
N VAL A 548 -18.49 -12.09 -1.17
CA VAL A 548 -19.03 -12.26 -2.52
C VAL A 548 -19.64 -13.66 -2.69
N GLN A 549 -20.44 -13.82 -3.74
CA GLN A 549 -20.86 -15.10 -4.29
C GLN A 549 -20.33 -15.25 -5.72
N ILE A 550 -20.21 -16.50 -6.17
CA ILE A 550 -19.82 -16.82 -7.54
C ILE A 550 -20.81 -17.76 -8.20
N ALA A 551 -21.08 -17.52 -9.48
CA ALA A 551 -21.82 -18.41 -10.37
C ALA A 551 -20.96 -18.77 -11.59
N PRO A 552 -21.10 -19.96 -12.19
CA PRO A 552 -20.42 -20.30 -13.44
C PRO A 552 -20.76 -19.29 -14.54
N ARG A 553 -19.74 -18.86 -15.29
CA ARG A 553 -19.94 -17.93 -16.42
C ARG A 553 -20.50 -18.69 -17.63
N GLN A 554 -21.60 -18.21 -18.20
CA GLN A 554 -22.05 -18.62 -19.52
C GLN A 554 -21.20 -17.94 -20.59
N ARG A 555 -20.63 -18.70 -21.52
CA ARG A 555 -19.70 -18.18 -22.54
C ARG A 555 -20.41 -17.57 -23.74
N VAL A 556 -21.17 -16.50 -23.48
CA VAL A 556 -21.96 -15.82 -24.51
C VAL A 556 -21.87 -14.32 -24.26
N PRO A 557 -21.54 -13.50 -25.29
CA PRO A 557 -21.51 -12.05 -25.14
C PRO A 557 -22.93 -11.50 -24.93
N SER A 558 -23.04 -10.35 -24.27
CA SER A 558 -24.33 -9.72 -23.97
C SER A 558 -25.16 -9.38 -25.21
N THR A 559 -24.51 -9.14 -26.35
CA THR A 559 -25.17 -8.86 -27.63
C THR A 559 -25.85 -10.08 -28.26
N ALA A 560 -25.61 -11.29 -27.74
CA ALA A 560 -26.21 -12.53 -28.22
C ALA A 560 -27.31 -13.08 -27.29
N ALA A 561 -27.62 -12.40 -26.19
CA ALA A 561 -28.61 -12.78 -25.17
C ALA A 561 -29.97 -12.09 -25.36
#